data_AF-A0A6M3LPG4-F1
#
_entry.id   AF-A0A6M3LPG4-F1
#
_cell.length_a   1.000
_cell.length_b   1.000
_cell.length_c   1.000
_cell.angle_alpha   90.00
_cell.angle_beta   90.00
_cell.angle_gamma   90.00
#
_symmetry.space_group_name_H-M   'P 1'
#
loop_
_entity.id
_entity.type
_entity.pdbx_description
1 polymer ?
#
loop_
_entity_poly.entity_id
_entity_poly.type
_entity_poly.pdbx_seq_one_letter_code
_entity_poly.pdbx_strand_id
1 'polypeptide(L)'
;MFRRIRATFNRSGGTQETENGIYSELANIPLLIVDDVGKEEVADARFVQRVWFNVINERYDNMLPIVITANLSPDEIASHLGSSRNNEAAFDRLYEMVNGIFWENTGGSYRRK
;
A
#
# COMPACT_ATOMS: atom_id res chain seq x y z
N MET A 1 1.98 1.92 -8.48
CA MET A 1 0.78 2.67 -8.03
C MET A 1 1.12 4.11 -7.63
N PHE A 2 2.10 4.30 -6.76
CA PHE A 2 2.49 5.59 -6.18
C PHE A 2 2.96 6.63 -7.19
N ARG A 3 3.45 6.21 -8.36
CA ARG A 3 3.80 7.13 -9.46
C ARG A 3 2.58 7.90 -10.00
N ARG A 4 1.38 7.30 -10.03
CA ARG A 4 0.14 8.02 -10.44
C ARG A 4 -0.25 9.05 -9.40
N ILE A 5 -0.25 8.67 -8.11
CA ILE A 5 -0.57 9.58 -6.99
C ILE A 5 0.44 10.74 -6.95
N ARG A 6 1.74 10.46 -7.08
CA ARG A 6 2.81 11.47 -7.11
C ARG A 6 2.75 12.38 -8.33
N ALA A 7 2.37 11.86 -9.50
CA ALA A 7 2.20 12.68 -10.71
C ALA A 7 1.08 13.73 -10.55
N THR A 8 0.05 13.42 -9.76
CA THR A 8 -1.01 14.36 -9.39
C THR A 8 -0.51 15.40 -8.38
N PHE A 9 0.37 15.01 -7.45
CA PHE A 9 0.94 15.91 -6.43
C PHE A 9 1.78 17.08 -7.02
N ASN A 10 2.47 16.84 -8.14
CA ASN A 10 3.31 17.86 -8.81
C ASN A 10 2.54 18.72 -9.82
N ARG A 11 1.24 18.51 -10.03
CA ARG A 11 0.41 19.35 -10.92
C ARG A 11 -0.47 20.29 -10.11
N SER A 12 0.09 21.45 -9.77
CA SER A 12 -0.67 22.61 -9.31
C SER A 12 -1.49 23.19 -10.48
N GLY A 13 -2.67 22.60 -10.74
CA GLY A 13 -3.69 23.17 -11.61
C GLY A 13 -3.96 22.41 -12.91
N GLY A 14 -5.16 21.80 -13.03
CA GLY A 14 -5.83 21.67 -14.32
C GLY A 14 -6.28 20.28 -14.81
N THR A 15 -6.13 19.18 -14.06
CA THR A 15 -6.66 17.86 -14.49
C THR A 15 -7.70 17.28 -13.53
N GLN A 16 -8.76 16.68 -14.09
CA GLN A 16 -9.99 16.22 -13.42
C GLN A 16 -9.80 15.11 -12.37
N GLU A 17 -8.65 14.43 -12.32
CA GLU A 17 -8.32 13.52 -11.22
C GLU A 17 -7.60 14.30 -10.12
N THR A 18 -8.34 14.69 -9.09
CA THR A 18 -7.75 15.25 -7.87
C THR A 18 -7.09 14.14 -7.07
N GLU A 19 -6.04 14.47 -6.32
CA GLU A 19 -5.37 13.52 -5.41
C GLU A 19 -6.38 12.83 -4.48
N ASN A 20 -7.31 13.60 -3.92
CA ASN A 20 -8.40 13.09 -3.09
C ASN A 20 -9.32 12.12 -3.83
N GLY A 21 -9.53 12.31 -5.14
CA GLY A 21 -10.31 11.40 -5.97
C GLY A 21 -9.63 10.03 -6.09
N ILE A 22 -8.33 10.00 -6.36
CA ILE A 22 -7.55 8.76 -6.47
C ILE A 22 -7.48 8.03 -5.12
N TYR A 23 -7.28 8.76 -4.01
CA TYR A 23 -7.34 8.13 -2.68
C TYR A 23 -8.71 7.56 -2.36
N SER A 24 -9.77 8.34 -2.60
CA SER A 24 -11.15 7.89 -2.37
C SER A 24 -11.45 6.64 -3.17
N GLU A 25 -11.01 6.56 -4.42
CA GLU A 25 -11.18 5.37 -5.24
C GLU A 25 -10.46 4.16 -4.62
N LEU A 26 -9.16 4.28 -4.34
CA LEU A 26 -8.35 3.18 -3.75
C LEU A 26 -8.88 2.72 -2.38
N ALA A 27 -9.39 3.65 -1.58
CA ALA A 27 -10.00 3.37 -0.29
C ALA A 27 -11.33 2.63 -0.44
N ASN A 28 -12.16 2.96 -1.45
CA ASN A 28 -13.53 2.48 -1.52
C ASN A 28 -13.79 1.36 -2.55
N ILE A 29 -12.80 0.98 -3.37
CA ILE A 29 -13.02 -0.16 -4.30
C ILE A 29 -13.28 -1.47 -3.53
N PRO A 30 -14.18 -2.35 -4.03
CA PRO A 30 -14.57 -3.58 -3.34
C PRO A 30 -13.41 -4.54 -3.06
N LEU A 31 -12.36 -4.54 -3.89
CA LEU A 31 -11.16 -5.34 -3.71
C LEU A 31 -9.96 -4.56 -4.25
N LEU A 32 -8.96 -4.33 -3.40
CA LEU A 32 -7.70 -3.72 -3.79
C LEU A 32 -6.62 -4.79 -3.86
N ILE A 33 -5.98 -4.92 -5.03
CA ILE A 33 -4.81 -5.79 -5.22
C ILE A 33 -3.61 -4.88 -5.48
N VAL A 34 -2.58 -4.97 -4.64
CA VAL A 34 -1.32 -4.26 -4.80
C VAL A 34 -0.22 -5.26 -5.06
N ASP A 35 0.41 -5.15 -6.23
CA ASP A 35 1.46 -6.05 -6.66
C ASP A 35 2.86 -5.47 -6.39
N ASP A 36 3.82 -6.34 -6.11
CA ASP A 36 5.27 -6.07 -6.03
C ASP A 36 5.66 -4.96 -5.02
N VAL A 37 5.01 -4.92 -3.86
CA VAL A 37 5.33 -4.00 -2.76
C VAL A 37 6.76 -4.21 -2.29
N GLY A 38 7.49 -3.10 -2.07
CA GLY A 38 8.88 -3.10 -1.63
C GLY A 38 9.93 -2.90 -2.72
N LYS A 39 9.58 -3.01 -4.01
CA LYS A 39 10.51 -2.76 -5.14
C LYS A 39 10.51 -1.32 -5.64
N GLU A 40 9.75 -0.44 -5.02
CA GLU A 40 9.62 0.94 -5.49
C GLU A 40 10.87 1.76 -5.08
N GLU A 41 11.65 2.23 -6.06
CA GLU A 41 12.64 3.29 -5.83
C GLU A 41 11.89 4.61 -5.60
N VAL A 42 11.50 4.86 -4.35
CA VAL A 42 10.70 6.04 -4.01
C VAL A 42 11.59 7.13 -3.44
N ALA A 43 11.63 8.26 -4.13
CA ALA A 43 12.42 9.42 -3.74
C ALA A 43 11.98 10.05 -2.40
N ASP A 44 10.78 9.72 -1.89
CA ASP A 44 10.31 10.10 -0.56
C ASP A 44 9.52 8.94 0.10
N ALA A 45 10.19 8.17 0.95
CA ALA A 45 9.58 7.08 1.70
C ALA A 45 8.45 7.56 2.63
N ARG A 46 8.51 8.80 3.13
CA ARG A 46 7.47 9.33 4.03
C ARG A 46 6.15 9.58 3.30
N PHE A 47 6.20 9.94 2.02
CA PHE A 47 5.00 10.09 1.20
C PHE A 47 4.29 8.74 1.02
N VAL A 48 5.05 7.70 0.69
CA VAL A 48 4.53 6.34 0.49
C VAL A 48 3.90 5.80 1.75
N GLN A 49 4.57 5.99 2.89
CA GLN A 49 4.06 5.62 4.21
C GLN A 49 2.73 6.32 4.55
N ARG A 50 2.57 7.60 4.21
CA ARG A 50 1.30 8.33 4.42
C ARG A 50 0.17 7.79 3.53
N VAL A 51 0.47 7.53 2.26
CA VAL A 51 -0.49 6.94 1.31
C VAL A 51 -0.98 5.59 1.84
N TRP A 52 -0.05 4.72 2.25
CA TRP A 52 -0.37 3.42 2.81
C TRP A 52 -1.22 3.53 4.07
N PHE A 53 -0.83 4.40 5.00
CA PHE A 53 -1.59 4.64 6.23
C PHE A 53 -3.04 5.03 5.91
N ASN A 54 -3.24 6.01 5.03
CA ASN A 54 -4.59 6.47 4.67
C ASN A 54 -5.42 5.38 3.99
N VAL A 55 -4.84 4.67 3.02
CA VAL A 55 -5.54 3.59 2.30
C VAL A 55 -5.91 2.45 3.23
N ILE A 56 -4.96 2.00 4.07
CA ILE A 56 -5.23 0.89 5.01
C ILE A 56 -6.25 1.31 6.06
N ASN A 57 -6.14 2.52 6.61
CA ASN A 57 -7.08 3.01 7.63
C ASN A 57 -8.51 3.06 7.09
N GLU A 58 -8.73 3.71 5.94
CA GLU A 58 -10.07 3.80 5.35
C GLU A 58 -10.63 2.43 4.96
N ARG A 59 -9.78 1.53 4.44
CA ARG A 59 -10.23 0.17 4.10
C ARG A 59 -10.56 -0.66 5.34
N TYR A 60 -9.80 -0.48 6.42
CA TYR A 60 -10.08 -1.11 7.70
C TYR A 60 -11.43 -0.64 8.26
N ASP A 61 -11.64 0.67 8.31
CA ASP A 61 -12.88 1.28 8.82
C ASP A 61 -14.11 0.82 8.01
N ASN A 62 -13.95 0.59 6.71
CA ASN A 62 -15.00 0.11 5.81
C ASN A 62 -15.03 -1.41 5.62
N MET A 63 -14.17 -2.17 6.32
CA MET A 63 -14.05 -3.64 6.20
C MET A 63 -13.84 -4.12 4.75
N LEU A 64 -13.10 -3.37 3.94
CA LEU A 64 -12.87 -3.66 2.53
C LEU A 64 -11.59 -4.49 2.31
N PRO A 65 -11.65 -5.65 1.65
CA PRO A 65 -10.53 -6.58 1.56
C PRO A 65 -9.36 -6.02 0.74
N ILE A 66 -8.13 -6.34 1.15
CA ILE A 66 -6.90 -5.96 0.46
C ILE A 66 -6.02 -7.19 0.26
N VAL A 67 -5.43 -7.31 -0.93
CA VAL A 67 -4.42 -8.33 -1.26
C VAL A 67 -3.13 -7.61 -1.60
N ILE A 68 -2.05 -7.98 -0.93
CA ILE A 68 -0.72 -7.42 -1.17
C ILE A 68 0.21 -8.56 -1.58
N THR A 69 0.91 -8.39 -2.69
CA THR A 69 2.09 -9.20 -2.99
C THR A 69 3.32 -8.36 -2.68
N ALA A 70 4.28 -8.96 -1.98
CA ALA A 70 5.52 -8.30 -1.61
C ALA A 70 6.66 -9.31 -1.71
N ASN A 71 7.84 -8.82 -2.08
CA ASN A 71 9.09 -9.57 -1.92
C ASN A 71 9.79 -9.12 -0.63
N LEU A 72 9.00 -9.01 0.44
CA LEU A 72 9.39 -8.56 1.76
C LEU A 72 8.78 -9.54 2.78
N SER A 73 9.54 -9.85 3.82
CA SER A 73 9.04 -10.54 5.01
C SER A 73 8.02 -9.68 5.77
N PRO A 74 7.19 -10.26 6.66
CA PRO A 74 6.24 -9.48 7.46
C PRO A 74 6.88 -8.32 8.24
N ASP A 75 8.07 -8.53 8.83
CA ASP A 75 8.81 -7.47 9.55
C ASP A 75 9.30 -6.35 8.63
N GLU A 76 9.72 -6.70 7.41
CA GLU A 76 10.10 -5.73 6.38
C GLU A 76 8.88 -4.98 5.85
N ILE A 77 7.72 -5.64 5.73
CA ILE A 77 6.44 -4.98 5.40
C ILE A 77 6.08 -3.99 6.50
N ALA A 78 6.13 -4.39 7.77
CA ALA A 78 5.88 -3.49 8.90
C ALA A 78 6.81 -2.27 8.84
N SER A 79 8.10 -2.49 8.58
CA SER A 79 9.09 -1.41 8.43
C SER A 79 8.80 -0.51 7.21
N HIS A 80 8.39 -1.11 6.09
CA HIS A 80 8.07 -0.40 4.85
C HIS A 80 6.81 0.45 4.98
N LEU A 81 5.78 -0.09 5.63
CA LEU A 81 4.52 0.59 5.93
C LEU A 81 4.72 1.65 7.00
N GLY A 82 5.63 1.46 7.96
CA GLY A 82 6.26 2.57 8.68
C GLY A 82 6.99 2.18 9.96
N SER A 83 8.24 2.64 10.06
CA SER A 83 9.06 2.61 11.29
C SER A 83 8.72 3.71 12.31
N SER A 84 7.48 4.23 12.32
CA SER A 84 7.05 5.35 13.17
C SER A 84 5.80 4.96 13.95
N ARG A 85 5.66 5.42 15.21
CA ARG A 85 4.56 5.09 16.15
C ARG A 85 3.15 5.17 15.56
N ASN A 86 2.90 6.03 14.58
CA ASN A 86 1.58 6.18 13.96
C ASN A 86 1.28 5.07 12.92
N ASN A 87 2.30 4.44 12.36
CA ASN A 87 2.18 3.45 11.30
C ASN A 87 2.28 2.00 11.80
N GLU A 88 2.70 1.77 13.05
CA GLU A 88 2.47 0.49 13.73
C GLU A 88 0.98 0.10 13.65
N ALA A 89 0.10 1.07 13.88
CA ALA A 89 -1.34 0.88 13.74
C ALA A 89 -1.80 0.53 12.31
N ALA A 90 -1.06 0.92 11.26
CA ALA A 90 -1.40 0.53 9.89
C ALA A 90 -1.02 -0.92 9.62
N PHE A 91 0.12 -1.38 10.11
CA PHE A 91 0.49 -2.79 10.01
C PHE A 91 -0.47 -3.68 10.81
N ASP A 92 -0.82 -3.29 12.04
CA ASP A 92 -1.77 -4.04 12.86
C ASP A 92 -3.14 -4.16 12.19
N ARG A 93 -3.68 -3.06 11.66
CA ARG A 93 -4.94 -3.08 10.90
C ARG A 93 -4.85 -3.97 9.67
N LEU A 94 -3.75 -3.90 8.93
CA LEU A 94 -3.52 -4.78 7.79
C LEU A 94 -3.48 -6.25 8.23
N TYR A 95 -2.77 -6.55 9.32
CA TYR A 95 -2.65 -7.88 9.90
C TYR A 95 -4.02 -8.45 10.31
N GLU A 96 -4.85 -7.64 10.97
CA GLU A 96 -6.23 -7.98 11.34
C GLU A 96 -7.10 -8.21 10.11
N MET A 97 -7.01 -7.35 9.08
CA MET A 97 -7.78 -7.49 7.83
C MET A 97 -7.45 -8.78 7.07
N VAL A 98 -6.18 -9.19 7.07
CA VAL A 98 -5.76 -10.46 6.46
C VAL A 98 -5.93 -11.65 7.41
N ASN A 99 -6.47 -11.43 8.60
CA ASN A 99 -6.71 -12.43 9.62
C ASN A 99 -5.43 -13.24 9.98
N GLY A 100 -4.28 -12.57 9.95
CA GLY A 100 -2.96 -13.18 10.16
C GLY A 100 -2.49 -14.14 9.06
N ILE A 101 -3.17 -14.20 7.92
CA ILE A 101 -2.81 -15.10 6.82
C ILE A 101 -1.69 -14.48 5.98
N PHE A 102 -0.48 -15.00 6.14
CA PHE A 102 0.67 -14.72 5.28
C PHE A 102 1.01 -15.96 4.47
N TRP A 103 0.93 -15.85 3.15
CA TRP A 103 1.36 -16.91 2.24
C TRP A 103 2.77 -16.63 1.77
N GLU A 104 3.74 -17.36 2.33
CA GLU A 104 5.11 -17.33 1.82
C GLU A 104 5.20 -18.18 0.55
N ASN A 105 5.45 -17.53 -0.59
CA ASN A 105 5.65 -18.22 -1.85
C ASN A 105 7.13 -18.59 -2.02
N THR A 106 7.50 -19.79 -1.56
CA THR A 106 8.84 -20.34 -1.78
C THR A 106 8.90 -21.05 -3.13
N GLY A 107 9.45 -20.37 -4.15
CA GLY A 107 9.57 -20.93 -5.50
C GLY A 107 10.79 -20.41 -6.25
N GLY A 108 11.40 -21.25 -7.09
CA GLY A 108 12.45 -20.82 -8.01
C GLY A 108 11.91 -19.79 -9.00
N SER A 109 12.70 -18.76 -9.33
CA SER A 109 12.29 -17.72 -10.27
C SER A 109 11.88 -18.32 -11.62
N TYR A 110 10.61 -18.15 -11.98
CA TYR A 110 10.09 -18.53 -13.29
C TYR A 110 10.75 -17.77 -14.45
N ARG A 111 11.45 -16.66 -14.17
CA ARG A 111 12.21 -15.89 -15.17
C ARG A 111 13.54 -16.54 -15.56
N ARG A 112 14.02 -17.52 -14.80
CA ARG A 112 15.25 -18.27 -15.07
C ARG A 112 14.99 -19.67 -15.65
N LYS A 113 13.75 -19.95 -16.04
CA LYS A 113 13.35 -21.18 -16.76
C LYS A 113 13.15 -20.89 -18.23
#